data_AF-A0A954XP13-F1
#
_entry.id   AF-A0A954XP13-F1
#
_cell.length_a   1.000
_cell.length_b   1.000
_cell.length_c   1.000
_cell.angle_alpha   90.00
_cell.angle_beta   90.00
_cell.angle_gamma   90.00
#
_symmetry.space_group_name_H-M   'P 1'
#
loop_
_entity.id
_entity.type
_entity.pdbx_description
1 polymer ?
#
loop_
_entity_poly.entity_id
_entity_poly.type
_entity_poly.pdbx_seq_one_letter_code
_entity_poly.pdbx_strand_id
1 'polypeptide(L)'
;MRLHYSTVTDNSSGTLEDAPGSGGGIFLATGKLEVVHSIIAENEDPTGVGTDLTGYLGSVLDVRHSLIGTNLGTGLTPAPVGSPDANGNLIGGSTASKRINPLLGPLADNGGPTKTHALLPGSPAIDAGDPSLVQGMRGVPEFDQRGAPYGRVAGRIDIGAFEVQPPGGMLRGDFDGDADTDGFDFLAWQRGFGRIGGALRPDGDGTDDGDVDNNDEAVWEATFGTHPLPLPPVVQRYRIASSPTSVAREQLIDAAIAVATLPDRLQTVRSAAPLNIAELSAELARHVEVSNERWIRVDARRNSEDPWGRRAERTPPVDAADGGFEQLAPEMLDEGFSQF
;
A
#
# COMPACT_ATOMS: atom_id res chain seq x y z
N MET A 1 6.08 -22.54 -23.01
CA MET A 1 5.52 -22.33 -21.66
C MET A 1 6.08 -21.02 -21.10
N ARG A 2 5.32 -20.31 -20.25
CA ARG A 2 5.78 -19.09 -19.59
C ARG A 2 5.61 -19.23 -18.07
N LEU A 3 6.62 -18.84 -17.32
CA LEU A 3 6.62 -18.78 -15.85
C LEU A 3 7.04 -17.37 -15.44
N HIS A 4 6.09 -16.58 -14.95
CA HIS A 4 6.29 -15.18 -14.60
C HIS A 4 5.92 -14.98 -13.13
N TYR A 5 6.70 -14.18 -12.38
CA TYR A 5 6.38 -13.78 -11.00
C TYR A 5 6.00 -14.96 -10.10
N SER A 6 6.73 -16.06 -10.21
CA SER A 6 6.39 -17.35 -9.59
C SER A 6 7.53 -17.89 -8.75
N THR A 7 7.20 -18.70 -7.74
CA THR A 7 8.18 -19.44 -6.95
C THR A 7 7.90 -20.93 -7.08
N VAL A 8 8.89 -21.68 -7.56
CA VAL A 8 8.88 -23.15 -7.68
C VAL A 8 9.98 -23.67 -6.77
N THR A 9 9.60 -24.14 -5.59
CA THR A 9 10.51 -24.57 -4.53
C THR A 9 9.96 -25.79 -3.79
N ASP A 10 10.82 -26.52 -3.10
CA ASP A 10 10.48 -27.69 -2.28
C ASP A 10 9.70 -28.80 -3.05
N ASN A 11 9.83 -28.84 -4.38
CA ASN A 11 9.28 -29.94 -5.18
C ASN A 11 10.30 -31.07 -5.27
N SER A 12 9.81 -32.31 -5.32
CA SER A 12 10.65 -33.49 -5.53
C SER A 12 10.13 -34.33 -6.68
N SER A 13 11.00 -34.65 -7.64
CA SER A 13 10.66 -35.62 -8.69
C SER A 13 10.70 -37.05 -8.11
N GLY A 14 9.61 -37.81 -8.27
CA GLY A 14 9.46 -39.13 -7.65
C GLY A 14 10.40 -40.23 -8.15
N THR A 15 10.46 -41.32 -7.38
CA THR A 15 11.29 -42.52 -7.57
C THR A 15 10.50 -43.74 -8.08
N LEU A 16 9.47 -43.58 -8.93
CA LEU A 16 8.78 -44.76 -9.46
C LEU A 16 9.82 -45.65 -10.16
N GLU A 17 9.89 -46.90 -9.72
CA GLU A 17 11.09 -47.76 -9.63
C GLU A 17 11.87 -48.05 -10.94
N ASP A 18 11.53 -47.44 -12.08
CA ASP A 18 12.15 -47.73 -13.38
C ASP A 18 12.54 -46.50 -14.22
N ALA A 19 12.41 -45.27 -13.70
CA ALA A 19 12.97 -44.10 -14.39
C ALA A 19 13.46 -43.05 -13.38
N PRO A 20 14.74 -42.66 -13.42
CA PRO A 20 15.17 -41.49 -12.67
C PRO A 20 14.33 -40.30 -13.13
N GLY A 21 13.68 -39.63 -12.16
CA GLY A 21 13.15 -38.29 -12.40
C GLY A 21 14.22 -37.41 -13.03
N SER A 22 13.79 -36.38 -13.74
CA SER A 22 14.66 -35.28 -14.14
C SER A 22 13.85 -34.02 -13.91
N GLY A 23 14.46 -32.97 -13.35
CA GLY A 23 13.74 -31.73 -13.08
C GLY A 23 12.88 -31.82 -11.82
N GLY A 24 13.50 -31.79 -10.64
CA GLY A 24 12.80 -31.74 -9.36
C GLY A 24 11.79 -30.60 -9.27
N GLY A 25 12.13 -29.43 -9.85
CA GLY A 25 11.21 -28.32 -10.07
C GLY A 25 10.52 -28.41 -11.44
N ILE A 26 11.30 -28.26 -12.52
CA ILE A 26 10.77 -28.26 -13.90
C ILE A 26 11.62 -29.12 -14.83
N PHE A 27 10.94 -29.98 -15.59
CA PHE A 27 11.50 -30.72 -16.72
C PHE A 27 10.95 -30.22 -18.06
N LEU A 28 11.83 -29.72 -18.92
CA LEU A 28 11.50 -29.29 -20.26
C LEU A 28 11.99 -30.32 -21.29
N ALA A 29 11.09 -31.22 -21.70
CA ALA A 29 11.39 -32.26 -22.68
C ALA A 29 11.71 -31.71 -24.08
N THR A 30 11.02 -30.64 -24.49
CA THR A 30 11.18 -29.98 -25.80
C THR A 30 10.57 -28.57 -25.75
N GLY A 31 10.92 -27.74 -26.74
CA GLY A 31 10.33 -26.41 -26.93
C GLY A 31 10.98 -25.33 -26.07
N LYS A 32 10.29 -24.20 -25.96
CA LYS A 32 10.76 -22.99 -25.26
C LYS A 32 10.06 -22.82 -23.91
N LEU A 33 10.85 -22.63 -22.86
CA LEU A 33 10.41 -22.12 -21.56
C LEU A 33 10.96 -20.70 -21.36
N GLU A 34 10.04 -19.78 -21.13
CA GLU A 34 10.36 -18.41 -20.72
C GLU A 34 10.16 -18.30 -19.20
N VAL A 35 11.21 -17.90 -18.48
CA VAL A 35 11.23 -17.73 -17.02
C VAL A 35 11.60 -16.28 -16.71
N VAL A 36 10.68 -15.55 -16.09
CA VAL A 36 10.78 -14.10 -15.91
C VAL A 36 10.41 -13.74 -14.48
N HIS A 37 11.27 -13.01 -13.77
CA HIS A 37 11.02 -12.59 -12.38
C HIS A 37 10.58 -13.74 -11.45
N SER A 38 11.14 -14.93 -11.65
CA SER A 38 10.71 -16.15 -10.95
C SER A 38 11.87 -16.82 -10.21
N ILE A 39 11.53 -17.55 -9.15
CA ILE A 39 12.45 -18.39 -8.39
C ILE A 39 12.19 -19.85 -8.78
N ILE A 40 13.25 -20.57 -9.16
CA ILE A 40 13.26 -22.02 -9.27
C ILE A 40 14.50 -22.50 -8.51
N ALA A 41 14.30 -22.88 -7.24
CA ALA A 41 15.38 -23.21 -6.32
C ALA A 41 14.89 -24.20 -5.26
N GLU A 42 15.82 -24.84 -4.56
CA GLU A 42 15.53 -25.80 -3.47
C GLU A 42 14.57 -26.93 -3.86
N ASN A 43 14.51 -27.26 -5.15
CA ASN A 43 13.83 -28.47 -5.58
C ASN A 43 14.83 -29.63 -5.58
N GLU A 44 14.32 -30.85 -5.46
CA GLU A 44 15.12 -32.06 -5.32
C GLU A 44 14.83 -33.07 -6.41
N ASP A 45 15.90 -33.66 -6.92
CA ASP A 45 15.86 -34.88 -7.71
C ASP A 45 16.69 -35.92 -6.97
N PRO A 46 16.15 -37.11 -6.63
CA PRO A 46 16.88 -38.16 -5.93
C PRO A 46 18.18 -38.62 -6.62
N THR A 47 18.31 -38.40 -7.92
CA THR A 47 19.56 -38.67 -8.66
C THR A 47 20.62 -37.57 -8.51
N GLY A 48 20.23 -36.42 -7.98
CA GLY A 48 21.08 -35.25 -7.81
C GLY A 48 21.34 -34.46 -9.09
N VAL A 49 20.77 -34.87 -10.23
CA VAL A 49 20.90 -34.17 -11.52
C VAL A 49 19.70 -33.28 -11.74
N GLY A 50 19.92 -32.03 -12.17
CA GLY A 50 18.82 -31.25 -12.71
C GLY A 50 17.75 -30.85 -11.70
N THR A 51 18.15 -30.64 -10.44
CA THR A 51 17.23 -30.59 -9.31
C THR A 51 16.22 -29.45 -9.41
N ASP A 52 16.63 -28.27 -9.89
CA ASP A 52 15.74 -27.12 -10.05
C ASP A 52 15.07 -27.08 -11.43
N LEU A 53 15.87 -27.01 -12.49
CA LEU A 53 15.40 -26.88 -13.85
C LEU A 53 16.26 -27.75 -14.77
N THR A 54 15.61 -28.54 -15.62
CA THR A 54 16.30 -29.38 -16.62
C THR A 54 15.72 -29.15 -18.00
N GLY A 55 16.58 -28.92 -18.98
CA GLY A 55 16.22 -28.89 -20.40
C GLY A 55 16.84 -30.06 -21.16
N TYR A 56 16.03 -30.79 -21.94
CA TYR A 56 16.54 -31.85 -22.83
C TYR A 56 17.11 -31.27 -24.13
N LEU A 57 17.83 -32.09 -24.92
CA LEU A 57 18.40 -31.66 -26.19
C LEU A 57 17.34 -31.05 -27.12
N GLY A 58 17.62 -29.84 -27.61
CA GLY A 58 16.71 -29.07 -28.47
C GLY A 58 15.70 -28.20 -27.72
N SER A 59 15.72 -28.20 -26.39
CA SER A 59 14.96 -27.23 -25.59
C SER A 59 15.65 -25.86 -25.54
N VAL A 60 14.87 -24.80 -25.33
CA VAL A 60 15.35 -23.42 -25.22
C VAL A 60 14.88 -22.85 -23.89
N LEU A 61 15.83 -22.46 -23.05
CA LEU A 61 15.59 -21.71 -21.82
C LEU A 61 15.85 -20.23 -22.09
N ASP A 62 14.82 -19.42 -21.91
CA ASP A 62 14.87 -17.96 -22.00
C ASP A 62 14.59 -17.41 -20.60
N VAL A 63 15.66 -17.15 -19.85
CA VAL A 63 15.60 -16.76 -18.44
C VAL A 63 16.00 -15.29 -18.31
N ARG A 64 15.17 -14.48 -17.66
CA ARG A 64 15.39 -13.04 -17.46
C ARG A 64 15.01 -12.64 -16.05
N HIS A 65 15.84 -11.83 -15.38
CA HIS A 65 15.63 -11.36 -14.01
C HIS A 65 15.11 -12.44 -13.05
N SER A 66 15.63 -13.66 -13.15
CA SER A 66 15.15 -14.82 -12.39
C SER A 66 16.26 -15.45 -11.56
N LEU A 67 15.87 -16.19 -10.52
CA LEU A 67 16.79 -16.91 -9.64
C LEU A 67 16.64 -18.40 -9.89
N ILE A 68 17.72 -19.02 -10.35
CA ILE A 68 17.85 -20.47 -10.50
C ILE A 68 18.86 -20.97 -9.45
N GLY A 69 18.42 -21.82 -8.53
CA GLY A 69 19.24 -22.27 -7.39
C GLY A 69 20.50 -23.03 -7.83
N THR A 70 20.42 -23.80 -8.93
CA THR A 70 21.55 -24.48 -9.57
C THR A 70 21.44 -24.50 -11.10
N ASN A 71 22.55 -24.29 -11.80
CA ASN A 71 22.61 -24.44 -13.25
C ASN A 71 22.70 -25.90 -13.73
N LEU A 72 22.83 -26.87 -12.81
CA LEU A 72 22.94 -28.28 -13.16
C LEU A 72 21.70 -28.72 -13.96
N GLY A 73 21.90 -29.28 -15.16
CA GLY A 73 20.82 -29.72 -16.05
C GLY A 73 20.23 -28.62 -16.97
N THR A 74 20.63 -27.36 -16.79
CA THR A 74 20.07 -26.23 -17.57
C THR A 74 20.88 -25.86 -18.81
N GLY A 75 22.20 -26.10 -18.79
CA GLY A 75 23.13 -25.56 -19.79
C GLY A 75 23.42 -24.06 -19.65
N LEU A 76 22.84 -23.39 -18.64
CA LEU A 76 23.10 -21.98 -18.34
C LEU A 76 24.48 -21.81 -17.67
N THR A 77 25.07 -20.63 -17.87
CA THR A 77 26.33 -20.25 -17.20
C THR A 77 26.02 -19.78 -15.77
N PRO A 78 26.78 -20.19 -14.75
CA PRO A 78 26.61 -19.66 -13.40
C PRO A 78 26.78 -18.14 -13.34
N ALA A 79 25.92 -17.49 -12.56
CA ALA A 79 25.88 -16.05 -12.31
C ALA A 79 25.59 -15.85 -10.80
N PRO A 80 26.61 -15.86 -9.94
CA PRO A 80 26.42 -15.87 -8.50
C PRO A 80 25.81 -14.56 -7.98
N VAL A 81 25.30 -14.59 -6.74
CA VAL A 81 24.80 -13.39 -6.03
C VAL A 81 25.86 -12.27 -6.06
N GLY A 82 25.41 -11.06 -6.39
CA GLY A 82 26.27 -9.88 -6.55
C GLY A 82 26.93 -9.75 -7.92
N SER A 83 26.80 -10.74 -8.80
CA SER A 83 27.30 -10.69 -10.18
C SER A 83 26.28 -11.35 -11.14
N PRO A 84 25.09 -10.75 -11.32
CA PRO A 84 24.08 -11.26 -12.23
C PRO A 84 24.60 -11.33 -13.68
N ASP A 85 23.98 -12.18 -14.49
CA ASP A 85 24.29 -12.25 -15.92
C ASP A 85 23.76 -11.01 -16.69
N ALA A 86 24.00 -10.97 -18.00
CA ALA A 86 23.56 -9.87 -18.86
C ALA A 86 22.03 -9.68 -18.94
N ASN A 87 21.25 -10.70 -18.54
CA ASN A 87 19.79 -10.67 -18.48
C ASN A 87 19.27 -10.43 -17.05
N GLY A 88 20.16 -10.10 -16.11
CA GLY A 88 19.82 -9.84 -14.72
C GLY A 88 19.55 -11.10 -13.89
N ASN A 89 19.93 -12.29 -14.36
CA ASN A 89 19.67 -13.53 -13.64
C ASN A 89 20.69 -13.81 -12.55
N LEU A 90 20.22 -14.48 -11.50
CA LEU A 90 21.04 -15.11 -10.47
C LEU A 90 20.98 -16.62 -10.65
N ILE A 91 22.12 -17.23 -10.96
CA ILE A 91 22.20 -18.64 -11.33
C ILE A 91 23.31 -19.30 -10.51
N GLY A 92 22.92 -20.21 -9.62
CA GLY A 92 23.88 -20.98 -8.83
C GLY A 92 24.70 -21.96 -9.68
N GLY A 93 25.88 -22.33 -9.18
CA GLY A 93 26.72 -23.34 -9.81
C GLY A 93 26.26 -24.77 -9.52
N SER A 94 26.81 -25.72 -10.29
CA SER A 94 26.40 -27.13 -10.28
C SER A 94 26.79 -27.91 -9.01
N THR A 95 27.74 -27.41 -8.24
CA THR A 95 28.17 -28.01 -6.97
C THR A 95 27.39 -27.42 -5.79
N ALA A 96 27.12 -28.22 -4.76
CA ALA A 96 26.36 -27.78 -3.57
C ALA A 96 26.84 -26.45 -2.96
N SER A 97 28.15 -26.23 -2.86
CA SER A 97 28.74 -24.99 -2.31
C SER A 97 28.62 -23.75 -3.21
N LYS A 98 28.14 -23.92 -4.45
CA LYS A 98 27.92 -22.86 -5.42
C LYS A 98 26.45 -22.64 -5.72
N ARG A 99 25.55 -23.47 -5.18
CA ARG A 99 24.11 -23.25 -5.29
C ARG A 99 23.73 -21.98 -4.55
N ILE A 100 22.73 -21.28 -5.06
CA ILE A 100 22.18 -20.09 -4.42
C ILE A 100 21.02 -20.54 -3.54
N ASN A 101 21.09 -20.23 -2.25
CA ASN A 101 19.94 -20.34 -1.37
C ASN A 101 19.07 -19.08 -1.57
N PRO A 102 17.80 -19.21 -1.98
CA PRO A 102 16.89 -18.08 -2.17
C PRO A 102 16.45 -17.42 -0.86
N LEU A 103 16.76 -18.03 0.29
CA LEU A 103 16.39 -17.64 1.65
C LEU A 103 14.87 -17.45 1.75
N LEU A 104 14.14 -18.53 1.45
CA LEU A 104 12.69 -18.56 1.55
C LEU A 104 12.25 -18.98 2.95
N GLY A 105 11.17 -18.37 3.42
CA GLY A 105 10.40 -18.89 4.53
C GLY A 105 9.59 -20.13 4.13
N PRO A 106 9.07 -20.88 5.11
CA PRO A 106 8.18 -21.99 4.83
C PRO A 106 6.90 -21.51 4.14
N LEU A 107 6.20 -22.42 3.45
CA LEU A 107 4.86 -22.15 2.93
C LEU A 107 3.90 -21.85 4.08
N ALA A 108 3.60 -20.57 4.28
CA ALA A 108 2.90 -20.06 5.44
C ALA A 108 1.82 -19.05 5.06
N ASP A 109 0.97 -18.72 6.03
CA ASP A 109 0.06 -17.58 5.91
C ASP A 109 0.87 -16.30 6.12
N ASN A 110 1.16 -15.60 5.03
CA ASN A 110 1.86 -14.31 5.02
C ASN A 110 0.90 -13.18 4.58
N GLY A 111 -0.40 -13.39 4.77
CA GLY A 111 -1.48 -12.55 4.24
C GLY A 111 -2.02 -13.03 2.89
N GLY A 112 -3.20 -12.53 2.54
CA GLY A 112 -3.88 -12.85 1.27
C GLY A 112 -4.66 -14.16 1.29
N PRO A 113 -5.24 -14.57 0.14
CA PRO A 113 -6.11 -15.74 0.03
C PRO A 113 -5.37 -17.08 -0.10
N THR A 114 -4.05 -17.06 -0.31
CA THR A 114 -3.23 -18.27 -0.49
C THR A 114 -1.96 -18.20 0.34
N LYS A 115 -1.47 -19.37 0.79
CA LYS A 115 -0.16 -19.45 1.45
C LYS A 115 0.95 -19.15 0.45
N THR A 116 2.00 -18.50 0.92
CA THR A 116 3.15 -18.11 0.09
C THR A 116 4.47 -18.46 0.78
N HIS A 117 5.56 -18.46 0.01
CA HIS A 117 6.92 -18.48 0.55
C HIS A 117 7.42 -17.03 0.65
N ALA A 118 7.52 -16.50 1.86
CA ALA A 118 8.06 -15.15 2.08
C ALA A 118 9.57 -15.12 1.80
N LEU A 119 10.08 -14.01 1.29
CA LEU A 119 11.53 -13.79 1.23
C LEU A 119 12.02 -13.40 2.63
N LEU A 120 13.01 -14.14 3.15
CA LEU A 120 13.61 -13.83 4.45
C LEU A 120 14.58 -12.65 4.33
N PRO A 121 14.88 -11.94 5.45
CA PRO A 121 15.87 -10.87 5.46
C PRO A 121 17.21 -11.31 4.87
N GLY A 122 17.72 -10.52 3.93
CA GLY A 122 18.96 -10.80 3.21
C GLY A 122 18.82 -11.76 2.03
N SER A 123 17.59 -12.14 1.65
CA SER A 123 17.34 -12.92 0.44
C SER A 123 17.97 -12.26 -0.79
N PRO A 124 18.68 -13.02 -1.64
CA PRO A 124 19.23 -12.51 -2.89
C PRO A 124 18.16 -12.15 -3.92
N ALA A 125 16.90 -12.52 -3.69
CA ALA A 125 15.79 -12.20 -4.57
C ALA A 125 15.17 -10.82 -4.29
N ILE A 126 15.49 -10.20 -3.14
CA ILE A 126 15.00 -8.87 -2.76
C ILE A 126 15.64 -7.80 -3.64
N ASP A 127 14.83 -6.90 -4.18
CA ASP A 127 15.22 -5.79 -5.07
C ASP A 127 16.12 -6.28 -6.22
N ALA A 128 15.91 -7.50 -6.72
CA ALA A 128 16.80 -8.13 -7.71
C ALA A 128 16.21 -8.21 -9.12
N GLY A 129 14.92 -7.90 -9.28
CA GLY A 129 14.24 -7.96 -10.57
C GLY A 129 14.59 -6.80 -11.51
N ASP A 130 13.88 -6.66 -12.62
CA ASP A 130 14.10 -5.57 -13.58
C ASP A 130 13.78 -4.18 -12.98
N PRO A 131 14.74 -3.24 -12.87
CA PRO A 131 14.53 -1.93 -12.27
C PRO A 131 13.67 -0.98 -13.14
N SER A 132 13.39 -1.33 -14.39
CA SER A 132 12.57 -0.51 -15.30
C SER A 132 11.07 -0.79 -15.20
N LEU A 133 10.67 -1.79 -14.40
CA LEU A 133 9.28 -2.16 -14.24
C LEU A 133 8.57 -1.19 -13.29
N VAL A 134 7.38 -0.79 -13.72
CA VAL A 134 6.46 0.04 -12.97
C VAL A 134 5.20 -0.77 -12.71
N GLN A 135 4.69 -0.71 -11.48
CA GLN A 135 3.49 -1.43 -11.04
C GLN A 135 2.30 -1.15 -11.98
N GLY A 136 1.52 -2.19 -12.32
CA GLY A 136 0.36 -2.07 -13.20
C GLY A 136 0.67 -1.77 -14.69
N MET A 137 1.90 -1.38 -15.02
CA MET A 137 2.28 -1.03 -16.39
C MET A 137 2.88 -2.21 -17.14
N ARG A 138 2.69 -2.24 -18.46
CA ARG A 138 3.34 -3.23 -19.36
C ARG A 138 3.09 -4.70 -18.97
N GLY A 139 1.97 -4.98 -18.31
CA GLY A 139 1.62 -6.33 -17.86
C GLY A 139 2.33 -6.76 -16.57
N VAL A 140 2.95 -5.83 -15.84
CA VAL A 140 3.34 -6.03 -14.44
C VAL A 140 2.07 -6.09 -13.59
N PRO A 141 1.85 -7.16 -12.81
CA PRO A 141 0.71 -7.24 -11.90
C PRO A 141 0.69 -6.05 -10.94
N GLU A 142 -0.50 -5.66 -10.49
CA GLU A 142 -0.62 -4.63 -9.47
C GLU A 142 -0.18 -5.18 -8.11
N PHE A 143 -0.57 -6.41 -7.77
CA PHE A 143 -0.23 -7.02 -6.49
C PHE A 143 0.62 -8.27 -6.66
N ASP A 144 1.35 -8.65 -5.61
CA ASP A 144 1.98 -9.96 -5.55
C ASP A 144 0.95 -11.08 -5.33
N GLN A 145 1.40 -12.34 -5.15
CA GLN A 145 0.51 -13.49 -5.01
C GLN A 145 -0.53 -13.36 -3.87
N ARG A 146 -0.26 -12.53 -2.87
CA ARG A 146 -1.18 -12.29 -1.75
C ARG A 146 -2.36 -11.39 -2.13
N GLY A 147 -2.28 -10.71 -3.28
CA GLY A 147 -3.29 -9.75 -3.72
C GLY A 147 -3.19 -8.42 -2.97
N ALA A 148 -4.22 -7.59 -3.08
CA ALA A 148 -4.27 -6.34 -2.33
C ALA A 148 -4.13 -6.62 -0.82
N PRO A 149 -3.35 -5.81 -0.08
CA PRO A 149 -2.67 -4.58 -0.52
C PRO A 149 -1.19 -4.72 -0.87
N TYR A 150 -0.72 -5.94 -1.06
CA TYR A 150 0.70 -6.24 -1.22
C TYR A 150 1.15 -5.85 -2.63
N GLY A 151 1.61 -4.61 -2.79
CA GLY A 151 2.03 -4.06 -4.08
C GLY A 151 3.15 -4.91 -4.69
N ARG A 152 3.08 -5.12 -6.01
CA ARG A 152 4.06 -5.95 -6.74
C ARG A 152 5.40 -5.27 -6.97
N VAL A 153 5.47 -3.96 -6.80
CA VAL A 153 6.72 -3.18 -6.90
C VAL A 153 6.78 -2.26 -5.70
N ALA A 154 7.65 -2.55 -4.75
CA ALA A 154 7.79 -1.81 -3.50
C ALA A 154 9.16 -1.12 -3.40
N GLY A 155 9.54 -0.42 -4.47
CA GLY A 155 10.90 0.01 -4.74
C GLY A 155 11.38 -0.62 -6.05
N ARG A 156 12.23 -1.65 -5.96
CA ARG A 156 12.56 -2.49 -7.10
C ARG A 156 11.88 -3.84 -6.92
N ILE A 157 11.23 -4.33 -7.97
CA ILE A 157 10.52 -5.60 -7.92
C ILE A 157 11.43 -6.75 -7.48
N ASP A 158 10.93 -7.58 -6.59
CA ASP A 158 11.55 -8.82 -6.15
C ASP A 158 11.37 -9.93 -7.18
N ILE A 159 12.33 -10.86 -7.17
CA ILE A 159 12.22 -12.10 -7.95
C ILE A 159 11.36 -13.10 -7.17
N GLY A 160 10.38 -13.72 -7.83
CA GLY A 160 9.51 -14.73 -7.23
C GLY A 160 8.06 -14.28 -7.09
N ALA A 161 7.23 -15.05 -6.39
CA ALA A 161 5.80 -14.76 -6.22
C ALA A 161 5.47 -13.72 -5.14
N PHE A 162 6.43 -13.43 -4.26
CA PHE A 162 6.28 -12.56 -3.10
C PHE A 162 7.10 -11.28 -3.29
N GLU A 163 6.58 -10.15 -2.81
CA GLU A 163 7.26 -8.84 -2.74
C GLU A 163 7.43 -8.43 -1.27
N VAL A 164 8.66 -8.19 -0.83
CA VAL A 164 8.95 -7.61 0.48
C VAL A 164 8.44 -6.17 0.49
N GLN A 165 7.52 -5.90 1.40
CA GLN A 165 7.03 -4.54 1.61
C GLN A 165 8.04 -3.77 2.48
N PRO A 166 8.30 -2.49 2.22
CA PRO A 166 9.23 -1.68 3.00
C PRO A 166 8.82 -1.64 4.49
N PRO A 167 9.77 -1.48 5.43
CA PRO A 167 9.46 -1.31 6.85
C PRO A 167 8.61 -0.06 7.06
N GLY A 168 7.45 -0.23 7.73
CA GLY A 168 6.40 0.79 7.77
C GLY A 168 5.55 0.76 6.50
N GLY A 169 5.26 -0.45 6.01
CA GLY A 169 4.67 -0.71 4.70
C GLY A 169 3.61 0.31 4.41
N MET A 170 3.92 1.23 3.49
CA MET A 170 3.00 2.25 3.02
C MET A 170 1.88 1.49 2.33
N LEU A 171 0.91 1.07 3.14
CA LEU A 171 -0.30 0.43 2.70
C LEU A 171 -0.83 1.35 1.61
N ARG A 172 -1.31 0.80 0.51
CA ARG A 172 -1.78 1.68 -0.57
C ARG A 172 -2.89 2.62 -0.10
N GLY A 173 -3.56 2.29 1.00
CA GLY A 173 -4.49 3.15 1.72
C GLY A 173 -3.92 3.91 2.93
N ASP A 174 -2.62 3.87 3.20
CA ASP A 174 -1.92 4.78 4.13
C ASP A 174 -1.60 6.07 3.38
N PHE A 175 -2.55 6.98 3.40
CA PHE A 175 -2.50 8.26 2.71
C PHE A 175 -1.79 9.31 3.56
N ASP A 176 -1.86 9.26 4.88
CA ASP A 176 -1.21 10.27 5.74
C ASP A 176 0.24 9.93 6.14
N GLY A 177 0.69 8.72 5.83
CA GLY A 177 2.06 8.26 5.93
C GLY A 177 2.48 7.88 7.34
N ASP A 178 1.52 7.54 8.21
CA ASP A 178 1.79 7.17 9.61
C ASP A 178 2.01 5.67 9.84
N ALA A 179 2.01 4.90 8.75
CA ALA A 179 2.25 3.46 8.69
C ALA A 179 1.14 2.59 9.29
N ASP A 180 -0.08 3.12 9.42
CA ASP A 180 -1.27 2.30 9.54
C ASP A 180 -2.32 2.66 8.45
N THR A 181 -3.47 1.99 8.48
CA THR A 181 -4.58 2.40 7.60
C THR A 181 -5.84 2.46 8.40
N ASP A 182 -6.27 3.68 8.68
CA ASP A 182 -7.33 3.98 9.61
C ASP A 182 -8.25 5.13 9.12
N GLY A 183 -8.99 5.76 10.03
CA GLY A 183 -9.90 6.84 9.67
C GLY A 183 -9.22 8.14 9.23
N PHE A 184 -7.95 8.36 9.59
CA PHE A 184 -7.18 9.52 9.16
C PHE A 184 -6.82 9.45 7.68
N ASP A 185 -6.56 8.25 7.17
CA ASP A 185 -6.38 8.04 5.75
C ASP A 185 -7.67 8.26 4.97
N PHE A 186 -8.80 7.71 5.45
CA PHE A 186 -10.08 7.97 4.80
C PHE A 186 -10.36 9.47 4.69
N LEU A 187 -9.96 10.24 5.72
CA LEU A 187 -10.08 11.69 5.70
C LEU A 187 -9.12 12.35 4.69
N ALA A 188 -7.92 11.80 4.47
CA ALA A 188 -7.01 12.24 3.42
C ALA A 188 -7.60 11.98 2.02
N TRP A 189 -8.14 10.78 1.76
CA TRP A 189 -8.88 10.47 0.53
C TRP A 189 -10.07 11.39 0.31
N GLN A 190 -10.91 11.57 1.34
CA GLN A 190 -12.09 12.41 1.24
C GLN A 190 -11.74 13.88 0.93
N ARG A 191 -10.55 14.35 1.35
CA ARG A 191 -10.07 15.71 1.04
C ARG A 191 -9.61 15.87 -0.40
N GLY A 192 -9.06 14.82 -1.02
CA GLY A 192 -8.64 14.87 -2.42
C GLY A 192 -9.66 14.35 -3.42
N PHE A 193 -10.75 13.71 -2.97
CA PHE A 193 -11.78 13.14 -3.85
C PHE A 193 -12.23 14.10 -4.97
N GLY A 194 -12.18 13.61 -6.21
CA GLY A 194 -12.49 14.36 -7.42
C GLY A 194 -11.31 15.16 -7.98
N ARG A 195 -10.12 15.05 -7.39
CA ARG A 195 -8.89 15.54 -7.99
C ARG A 195 -8.56 14.71 -9.23
N ILE A 196 -8.21 15.42 -10.29
CA ILE A 196 -7.94 14.85 -11.62
C ILE A 196 -6.60 15.36 -12.12
N GLY A 197 -5.70 14.44 -12.42
CA GLY A 197 -4.35 14.68 -12.91
C GLY A 197 -3.39 15.18 -11.83
N GLY A 198 -2.36 14.37 -11.56
CA GLY A 198 -1.26 14.75 -10.68
C GLY A 198 -1.62 14.73 -9.19
N ALA A 199 -2.64 13.95 -8.81
CA ALA A 199 -2.78 13.51 -7.42
C ALA A 199 -1.57 12.68 -7.00
N LEU A 200 -1.25 12.76 -5.71
CA LEU A 200 -0.26 11.93 -5.06
C LEU A 200 -0.96 11.17 -3.93
N ARG A 201 -0.32 10.14 -3.37
CA ARG A 201 -0.85 9.38 -2.22
C ARG A 201 -1.37 10.23 -1.06
N PRO A 202 -0.69 11.32 -0.63
CA PRO A 202 -1.24 12.18 0.43
C PRO A 202 -2.50 12.94 0.04
N ASP A 203 -2.79 13.04 -1.25
CA ASP A 203 -4.07 13.52 -1.76
C ASP A 203 -5.13 12.41 -1.80
N GLY A 204 -4.79 11.15 -1.50
CA GLY A 204 -5.72 10.02 -1.55
C GLY A 204 -5.60 9.13 -2.78
N ASP A 205 -4.57 9.28 -3.61
CA ASP A 205 -4.35 8.44 -4.80
C ASP A 205 -3.69 7.10 -4.40
N GLY A 206 -4.51 6.10 -4.12
CA GLY A 206 -4.07 4.76 -3.67
C GLY A 206 -3.74 3.82 -4.82
N THR A 207 -4.22 4.13 -6.02
CA THR A 207 -3.91 3.37 -7.24
C THR A 207 -2.66 3.90 -7.96
N ASP A 208 -2.17 5.09 -7.59
CA ASP A 208 -1.09 5.85 -8.25
C ASP A 208 -1.44 6.17 -9.73
N ASP A 209 -2.72 6.36 -10.04
CA ASP A 209 -3.20 6.65 -11.41
C ASP A 209 -3.29 8.15 -11.73
N GLY A 210 -3.04 9.00 -10.72
CA GLY A 210 -3.00 10.45 -10.82
C GLY A 210 -4.35 11.14 -10.58
N ASP A 211 -5.41 10.37 -10.31
CA ASP A 211 -6.73 10.84 -9.92
C ASP A 211 -7.05 10.40 -8.48
N VAL A 212 -8.10 10.95 -7.88
CA VAL A 212 -8.61 10.49 -6.57
C VAL A 212 -10.09 10.18 -6.70
N ASP A 213 -10.42 8.89 -6.76
CA ASP A 213 -11.78 8.41 -7.00
C ASP A 213 -12.14 7.17 -6.14
N ASN A 214 -13.23 6.49 -6.50
CA ASN A 214 -13.72 5.33 -5.74
C ASN A 214 -12.79 4.11 -5.84
N ASN A 215 -11.89 4.05 -6.83
CA ASN A 215 -10.90 2.98 -6.92
C ASN A 215 -9.87 3.12 -5.80
N ASP A 216 -9.54 4.34 -5.39
CA ASP A 216 -8.65 4.59 -4.26
C ASP A 216 -9.33 4.34 -2.90
N GLU A 217 -10.65 4.59 -2.80
CA GLU A 217 -11.45 4.17 -1.64
C GLU A 217 -11.38 2.65 -1.46
N ALA A 218 -11.50 1.90 -2.56
CA ALA A 218 -11.43 0.43 -2.53
C ALA A 218 -10.05 -0.07 -2.06
N VAL A 219 -8.99 0.68 -2.36
CA VAL A 219 -7.64 0.42 -1.85
C VAL A 219 -7.59 0.63 -0.33
N TRP A 220 -8.14 1.74 0.18
CA TRP A 220 -8.24 1.99 1.62
C TRP A 220 -9.08 0.94 2.35
N GLU A 221 -10.24 0.58 1.81
CA GLU A 221 -11.13 -0.46 2.38
C GLU A 221 -10.42 -1.82 2.48
N ALA A 222 -9.57 -2.15 1.50
CA ALA A 222 -8.80 -3.40 1.50
C ALA A 222 -7.70 -3.43 2.58
N THR A 223 -7.26 -2.26 3.06
CA THR A 223 -6.16 -2.10 4.03
C THR A 223 -6.60 -1.71 5.42
N PHE A 224 -7.83 -1.23 5.58
CA PHE A 224 -8.34 -0.73 6.84
C PHE A 224 -8.19 -1.75 7.98
N GLY A 225 -7.46 -1.37 9.03
CA GLY A 225 -7.22 -2.21 10.21
C GLY A 225 -6.31 -3.42 10.00
N THR A 226 -5.57 -3.50 8.89
CA THR A 226 -4.63 -4.61 8.61
C THR A 226 -3.30 -4.49 9.37
N HIS A 227 -3.01 -3.34 9.98
CA HIS A 227 -1.94 -3.17 10.98
C HIS A 227 -2.52 -2.83 12.35
N PRO A 228 -2.51 -3.76 13.32
CA PRO A 228 -2.55 -3.35 14.72
C PRO A 228 -1.21 -2.65 15.00
N LEU A 229 -1.28 -1.39 15.45
CA LEU A 229 -0.15 -0.63 15.99
C LEU A 229 0.89 -1.56 16.66
N PRO A 230 2.21 -1.38 16.46
CA PRO A 230 3.17 -1.99 17.35
C PRO A 230 2.87 -1.49 18.76
N LEU A 231 2.20 -2.33 19.56
CA LEU A 231 1.85 -1.98 20.92
C LEU A 231 3.16 -1.58 21.62
N PRO A 232 3.26 -0.38 22.23
CA PRO A 232 4.33 -0.14 23.18
C PRO A 232 4.29 -1.27 24.23
N PRO A 233 5.45 -1.71 24.76
CA PRO A 233 5.50 -2.93 25.54
C PRO A 233 4.57 -2.86 26.76
N VAL A 234 3.52 -3.69 26.68
CA VAL A 234 2.66 -4.22 27.75
C VAL A 234 1.68 -3.25 28.43
N VAL A 235 0.38 -3.40 28.14
CA VAL A 235 -0.60 -3.87 29.15
C VAL A 235 -1.59 -4.87 28.52
N GLN A 236 -1.66 -6.04 29.13
CA GLN A 236 -2.55 -7.14 28.78
C GLN A 236 -4.04 -6.82 28.92
N ARG A 237 -4.78 -7.21 27.87
CA ARG A 237 -6.12 -7.81 27.84
C ARG A 237 -7.32 -6.95 28.26
N TYR A 238 -8.18 -6.67 27.30
CA TYR A 238 -9.58 -7.10 27.38
C TYR A 238 -9.96 -7.87 26.11
N ARG A 239 -10.50 -9.08 26.27
CA ARG A 239 -11.11 -9.85 25.17
C ARG A 239 -12.30 -9.05 24.65
N ILE A 240 -12.29 -8.68 23.38
CA ILE A 240 -13.55 -8.39 22.69
C ILE A 240 -14.20 -9.74 22.40
N ALA A 241 -15.40 -9.92 22.95
CA ALA A 241 -16.22 -11.08 22.70
C ALA A 241 -16.56 -11.14 21.20
N SER A 242 -16.33 -12.30 20.60
CA SER A 242 -16.81 -12.62 19.25
C SER A 242 -18.34 -12.54 19.19
N SER A 243 -18.89 -11.72 18.29
CA SER A 243 -20.23 -11.83 17.66
C SER A 243 -20.51 -10.62 16.76
N PRO A 244 -21.51 -10.65 15.85
CA PRO A 244 -21.77 -11.59 14.77
C PRO A 244 -21.80 -10.86 13.41
N THR A 245 -22.10 -11.62 12.36
CA THR A 245 -22.19 -11.30 10.94
C THR A 245 -23.00 -10.04 10.55
N SER A 246 -22.54 -9.43 9.45
CA SER A 246 -23.11 -8.34 8.60
C SER A 246 -23.44 -7.02 9.31
N VAL A 247 -22.53 -6.06 9.18
CA VAL A 247 -22.73 -4.67 9.58
C VAL A 247 -22.88 -3.83 8.30
N ALA A 248 -23.97 -3.07 8.17
CA ALA A 248 -24.23 -2.23 7.00
C ALA A 248 -23.31 -0.99 6.97
N ARG A 249 -23.01 -0.47 5.76
CA ARG A 249 -22.04 0.61 5.45
C ARG A 249 -22.14 1.84 6.36
N GLU A 250 -23.32 2.18 6.86
CA GLU A 250 -23.55 3.32 7.77
C GLU A 250 -23.02 3.10 9.20
N GLN A 251 -22.98 1.85 9.69
CA GLN A 251 -22.60 1.56 11.08
C GLN A 251 -21.07 1.53 11.31
N LEU A 252 -20.29 1.34 10.25
CA LEU A 252 -18.81 1.45 10.31
C LEU A 252 -18.38 2.91 10.43
N ILE A 253 -19.08 3.82 9.75
CA ILE A 253 -18.85 5.27 9.80
C ILE A 253 -19.13 5.82 11.21
N ASP A 254 -20.25 5.41 11.81
CA ASP A 254 -20.60 5.84 13.17
C ASP A 254 -19.67 5.26 14.24
N ALA A 255 -19.17 4.02 14.07
CA ALA A 255 -18.18 3.43 14.97
C ALA A 255 -16.83 4.17 14.90
N ALA A 256 -16.41 4.61 13.71
CA ALA A 256 -15.19 5.40 13.51
C ALA A 256 -15.27 6.78 14.19
N ILE A 257 -16.43 7.45 14.14
CA ILE A 257 -16.66 8.73 14.83
C ILE A 257 -16.77 8.54 16.36
N ALA A 258 -17.37 7.44 16.82
CA ALA A 258 -17.58 7.17 18.24
C ALA A 258 -16.26 6.89 19.01
N VAL A 259 -15.27 6.26 18.37
CA VAL A 259 -13.95 6.05 18.97
C VAL A 259 -13.15 7.36 19.05
N ALA A 260 -13.35 8.26 18.08
CA ALA A 260 -12.61 9.51 17.94
C ALA A 260 -13.04 10.66 18.89
N THR A 261 -14.06 10.49 19.74
CA THR A 261 -14.62 11.60 20.55
C THR A 261 -14.63 11.38 22.06
N LEU A 262 -14.06 10.27 22.57
CA LEU A 262 -13.91 10.07 24.01
C LEU A 262 -12.80 10.97 24.58
N PRO A 263 -13.09 11.95 25.46
CA PRO A 263 -12.04 12.68 26.15
C PRO A 263 -11.35 11.75 27.16
N ASP A 264 -10.03 11.89 27.33
CA ASP A 264 -9.18 11.16 28.30
C ASP A 264 -9.75 11.04 29.75
N ARG A 265 -10.73 11.88 30.12
CA ARG A 265 -11.30 11.95 31.47
C ARG A 265 -12.33 10.87 31.82
N LEU A 266 -12.77 10.01 30.88
CA LEU A 266 -13.69 8.91 31.20
C LEU A 266 -13.00 7.58 31.57
N GLN A 267 -11.67 7.48 31.49
CA GLN A 267 -10.94 6.28 31.94
C GLN A 267 -10.99 6.06 33.48
N THR A 268 -11.59 6.97 34.25
CA THR A 268 -11.62 6.91 35.73
C THR A 268 -13.01 6.84 36.37
N VAL A 269 -14.05 6.41 35.65
CA VAL A 269 -15.34 6.10 36.31
C VAL A 269 -15.38 4.61 36.70
N ARG A 270 -15.09 4.33 37.97
CA ARG A 270 -15.39 3.03 38.59
C ARG A 270 -16.90 2.88 38.76
N SER A 271 -17.55 2.13 37.88
CA SER A 271 -18.81 1.46 38.24
C SER A 271 -18.74 0.00 37.79
N ALA A 272 -18.99 -0.90 38.73
CA ALA A 272 -18.77 -2.35 38.61
C ALA A 272 -19.98 -3.10 38.02
N ALA A 273 -20.61 -2.57 36.98
CA ALA A 273 -21.69 -3.26 36.27
C ALA A 273 -21.61 -3.00 34.75
N PRO A 274 -21.93 -3.98 33.89
CA PRO A 274 -21.87 -3.82 32.44
C PRO A 274 -22.94 -2.83 31.99
N LEU A 275 -22.53 -1.68 31.44
CA LEU A 275 -23.45 -0.72 30.83
C LEU A 275 -23.80 -1.19 29.41
N ASN A 276 -25.09 -1.20 29.09
CA ASN A 276 -25.56 -1.55 27.74
C ASN A 276 -25.49 -0.33 26.81
N ILE A 277 -25.46 -0.58 25.50
CA ILE A 277 -25.28 0.44 24.44
C ILE A 277 -26.33 1.56 24.51
N ALA A 278 -27.54 1.30 25.00
CA ALA A 278 -28.61 2.29 25.08
C ALA A 278 -28.38 3.34 26.18
N GLU A 279 -27.73 2.97 27.28
CA GLU A 279 -27.41 3.90 28.38
C GLU A 279 -26.25 4.83 28.00
N LEU A 280 -25.28 4.35 27.21
CA LEU A 280 -24.20 5.16 26.66
C LEU A 280 -24.73 6.26 25.71
N SER A 281 -25.69 5.93 24.84
CA SER A 281 -26.30 6.91 23.95
C SER A 281 -27.10 7.99 24.69
N ALA A 282 -27.76 7.65 25.80
CA ALA A 282 -28.53 8.61 26.59
C ALA A 282 -27.63 9.57 27.38
N GLU A 283 -26.48 9.11 27.86
CA GLU A 283 -25.52 9.95 28.60
C GLU A 283 -24.73 10.88 27.66
N LEU A 284 -24.46 10.43 26.43
CA LEU A 284 -23.83 11.22 25.37
C LEU A 284 -24.74 12.37 24.91
N ALA A 285 -26.05 12.12 24.76
CA ALA A 285 -27.02 13.15 24.39
C ALA A 285 -27.07 14.31 25.40
N ARG A 286 -26.94 14.02 26.71
CA ARG A 286 -26.89 15.07 27.75
C ARG A 286 -25.60 15.89 27.73
N HIS A 287 -24.48 15.32 27.31
CA HIS A 287 -23.18 16.02 27.26
C HIS A 287 -23.02 16.89 26.01
N VAL A 288 -23.60 16.50 24.88
CA VAL A 288 -23.61 17.31 23.65
C VAL A 288 -24.39 18.62 23.85
N GLU A 289 -25.48 18.59 24.61
CA GLU A 289 -26.31 19.77 24.88
C GLU A 289 -25.59 20.82 25.76
N VAL A 290 -24.81 20.39 26.75
CA VAL A 290 -23.99 21.29 27.60
C VAL A 290 -22.79 21.89 26.82
N SER A 291 -22.29 21.18 25.82
CA SER A 291 -21.14 21.60 25.02
C SER A 291 -21.50 22.68 24.00
N ASN A 292 -22.69 22.58 23.38
CA ASN A 292 -23.16 23.57 22.40
C ASN A 292 -23.49 24.94 23.03
N GLU A 293 -23.97 25.00 24.28
CA GLU A 293 -24.19 26.28 24.97
C GLU A 293 -22.89 27.03 25.28
N ARG A 294 -21.78 26.30 25.41
CA ARG A 294 -20.47 26.86 25.79
C ARG A 294 -19.74 27.45 24.58
N TRP A 295 -19.88 26.86 23.39
CA TRP A 295 -19.31 27.37 22.14
C TRP A 295 -20.00 28.66 21.66
N ILE A 296 -21.33 28.77 21.81
CA ILE A 296 -22.09 29.97 21.41
C ILE A 296 -21.66 31.23 22.19
N ARG A 297 -21.19 31.10 23.45
CA ARG A 297 -20.72 32.25 24.25
C ARG A 297 -19.29 32.70 23.93
N VAL A 298 -18.48 31.86 23.30
CA VAL A 298 -17.08 32.17 22.96
C VAL A 298 -17.00 32.98 21.66
N ASP A 299 -17.83 32.65 20.66
CA ASP A 299 -17.87 33.39 19.39
C ASP A 299 -18.42 34.83 19.54
N ALA A 300 -19.34 35.06 20.48
CA ALA A 300 -19.85 36.41 20.75
C ALA A 300 -18.79 37.39 21.29
N ARG A 301 -17.66 36.89 21.84
CA ARG A 301 -16.54 37.75 22.31
C ARG A 301 -15.46 37.98 21.26
N ARG A 302 -15.40 37.19 20.20
CA ARG A 302 -14.31 37.24 19.21
C ARG A 302 -14.63 38.14 18.00
N ASN A 303 -15.90 38.47 17.79
CA ASN A 303 -16.35 39.37 16.71
C ASN A 303 -16.42 40.86 17.10
N SER A 304 -15.83 41.29 18.22
CA SER A 304 -15.81 42.71 18.63
C SER A 304 -14.49 43.44 18.45
N GLU A 305 -13.47 42.84 17.79
CA GLU A 305 -12.19 43.52 17.54
C GLU A 305 -11.86 43.59 16.03
N ASP A 306 -11.89 44.82 15.53
CA ASP A 306 -11.67 45.27 14.14
C ASP A 306 -10.20 45.08 13.69
N PRO A 307 -9.90 44.40 12.55
CA PRO A 307 -8.52 44.11 12.15
C PRO A 307 -7.78 45.24 11.39
N TRP A 308 -8.38 46.41 11.15
CA TRP A 308 -7.72 47.49 10.38
C TRP A 308 -7.58 48.77 11.18
N GLY A 309 -6.46 48.90 11.90
CA GLY A 309 -6.10 50.10 12.65
C GLY A 309 -6.07 51.38 11.79
N ARG A 310 -7.13 52.19 11.87
CA ARG A 310 -7.06 53.64 11.71
C ARG A 310 -7.50 54.31 13.02
N ARG A 311 -6.62 55.12 13.59
CA ARG A 311 -6.88 55.97 14.75
C ARG A 311 -8.08 56.87 14.49
N ALA A 312 -9.11 56.74 15.31
CA ALA A 312 -10.14 57.76 15.47
C ALA A 312 -9.55 58.96 16.21
N GLU A 313 -9.25 60.04 15.51
CA GLU A 313 -9.20 61.36 16.13
C GLU A 313 -10.63 61.87 16.32
N ARG A 314 -10.89 62.39 17.53
CA ARG A 314 -12.21 62.85 17.96
C ARG A 314 -12.45 64.33 17.62
N THR A 315 -13.73 64.62 17.37
CA THR A 315 -14.53 65.87 17.57
C THR A 315 -14.62 66.90 16.43
N PRO A 316 -15.72 67.71 16.32
CA PRO A 316 -17.15 67.52 16.64
C PRO A 316 -18.09 68.05 15.48
N PRO A 317 -19.44 68.11 15.60
CA PRO A 317 -20.39 68.01 14.47
C PRO A 317 -20.94 69.35 13.94
N VAL A 318 -21.39 69.37 12.67
CA VAL A 318 -22.38 70.34 12.14
C VAL A 318 -22.99 69.89 10.80
N ASP A 319 -24.33 69.73 10.82
CA ASP A 319 -25.39 70.04 9.85
C ASP A 319 -25.24 69.94 8.31
N ALA A 320 -26.15 69.13 7.75
CA ALA A 320 -27.14 69.41 6.69
C ALA A 320 -26.76 70.08 5.33
N ALA A 321 -27.33 69.45 4.29
CA ALA A 321 -27.98 70.02 3.10
C ALA A 321 -27.25 69.98 1.74
N ASP A 322 -28.03 69.46 0.77
CA ASP A 322 -28.20 69.85 -0.63
C ASP A 322 -27.15 69.54 -1.71
N GLY A 323 -27.68 68.99 -2.81
CA GLY A 323 -27.54 69.64 -4.11
C GLY A 323 -26.94 68.77 -5.20
N GLY A 324 -27.75 68.44 -6.22
CA GLY A 324 -27.32 67.71 -7.41
C GLY A 324 -26.62 68.56 -8.47
N PHE A 325 -26.71 68.07 -9.72
CA PHE A 325 -26.23 68.66 -10.99
C PHE A 325 -24.71 68.55 -11.21
N GLU A 326 -24.16 68.30 -12.39
CA GLU A 326 -24.61 67.85 -13.71
C GLU A 326 -23.32 67.66 -14.54
N GLN A 327 -23.41 66.92 -15.64
CA GLN A 327 -22.77 67.23 -16.92
C GLN A 327 -21.29 66.89 -17.24
N LEU A 328 -21.20 66.15 -18.35
CA LEU A 328 -20.31 66.28 -19.52
C LEU A 328 -19.06 65.39 -19.59
N ALA A 329 -19.20 64.33 -20.41
CA ALA A 329 -18.16 63.91 -21.36
C ALA A 329 -17.99 64.99 -22.46
N PRO A 330 -16.89 64.98 -23.24
CA PRO A 330 -16.94 64.14 -24.44
C PRO A 330 -15.62 63.42 -24.81
N GLU A 331 -15.81 62.44 -25.69
CA GLU A 331 -14.88 61.66 -26.48
C GLU A 331 -13.63 62.40 -26.97
N MET A 332 -12.51 61.68 -27.08
CA MET A 332 -11.64 61.78 -28.25
C MET A 332 -10.92 60.45 -28.51
N LEU A 333 -11.05 60.04 -29.77
CA LEU A 333 -10.43 58.94 -30.51
C LEU A 333 -8.89 59.00 -30.42
N ASP A 334 -8.19 57.88 -30.51
CA ASP A 334 -7.54 57.45 -31.77
C ASP A 334 -6.61 56.24 -31.56
N GLU A 335 -6.32 55.59 -32.67
CA GLU A 335 -5.79 54.26 -32.94
C GLU A 335 -4.33 53.97 -32.52
N GLY A 336 -4.05 52.67 -32.30
CA GLY A 336 -3.12 51.93 -33.16
C GLY A 336 -1.60 51.97 -32.90
N PHE A 337 -0.97 50.84 -33.29
CA PHE A 337 0.47 50.48 -33.36
C PHE A 337 1.10 49.91 -32.07
N SER A 338 1.39 48.60 -31.95
CA SER A 338 2.26 47.68 -32.72
C SER A 338 3.73 47.67 -32.24
N GLN A 339 4.14 46.47 -31.83
CA GLN A 339 5.50 45.87 -31.81
C GLN A 339 6.55 46.46 -30.84
N PHE A 340 6.97 45.65 -29.85
CA PHE A 340 8.15 44.78 -29.92
C PHE A 340 7.95 43.53 -29.05
#